data_AF-A0A7Y3FVZ5-F1
#
_entry.id   AF-A0A7Y3FVZ5-F1
#
_cell.length_a   1.000
_cell.length_b   1.000
_cell.length_c   1.000
_cell.angle_alpha   90.00
_cell.angle_beta   90.00
_cell.angle_gamma   90.00
#
_symmetry.space_group_name_H-M   'P 1'
#
loop_
_entity.id
_entity.type
_entity.pdbx_description
1 polymer ?
#
loop_
_entity_poly.entity_id
_entity_poly.type
_entity_poly.pdbx_seq_one_letter_code
_entity_poly.pdbx_strand_id
1 'polypeptide(L)'
;MKTNKPYYFMQLSDRNKNFIADDENFIALVQVLKENDQIRSRIEPILSLDKFNRKSALNTWLEQLRFQQAPKKFIGLLSCLLDDNIAKKLLHVIKE
;
A
#
# COMPACT_ATOMS: atom_id res chain seq x y z
N MET A 1 -23.61 -25.14 -35.30
CA MET A 1 -23.93 -24.30 -34.13
C MET A 1 -22.63 -24.02 -33.38
N LYS A 2 -22.33 -22.74 -33.15
CA LYS A 2 -21.05 -22.27 -32.62
C LYS A 2 -20.93 -22.62 -31.13
N THR A 3 -19.79 -23.20 -30.76
CA THR A 3 -19.37 -23.45 -29.38
C THR A 3 -19.09 -22.13 -28.68
N ASN A 4 -19.84 -21.82 -27.63
CA ASN A 4 -19.52 -20.74 -26.71
C ASN A 4 -19.16 -21.36 -25.36
N LYS A 5 -17.88 -21.71 -25.18
CA LYS A 5 -17.29 -22.01 -23.87
C LYS A 5 -16.60 -20.73 -23.40
N PRO A 6 -16.98 -20.15 -22.24
CA PRO A 6 -16.45 -18.87 -21.82
C PRO A 6 -14.95 -18.96 -21.54
N TYR A 7 -14.30 -17.89 -21.95
CA TYR A 7 -12.88 -17.62 -21.89
C TYR A 7 -12.30 -17.71 -20.46
N TYR A 8 -11.07 -18.22 -20.39
CA TYR A 8 -10.11 -18.13 -19.27
C TYR A 8 -10.38 -18.96 -18.00
N PHE A 9 -10.43 -20.28 -18.15
CA PHE A 9 -9.71 -21.15 -17.20
C PHE A 9 -8.21 -21.04 -17.50
N MET A 10 -7.51 -20.10 -16.89
CA MET A 10 -6.04 -20.09 -16.87
C MET A 10 -5.58 -20.06 -15.42
N GLN A 11 -4.87 -21.12 -15.04
CA GLN A 11 -4.32 -21.38 -13.73
C GLN A 11 -3.57 -20.14 -13.22
N LEU A 12 -4.14 -19.46 -12.22
CA LEU A 12 -3.49 -18.32 -11.55
C LEU A 12 -2.35 -18.86 -10.69
N SER A 13 -1.13 -18.77 -11.21
CA SER A 13 0.09 -18.96 -10.42
C SER A 13 0.12 -17.95 -9.27
N ASP A 14 0.60 -18.37 -8.09
CA ASP A 14 0.57 -17.56 -6.86
C ASP A 14 1.29 -16.21 -6.98
N ARG A 15 2.22 -16.06 -7.94
CA ARG A 15 2.89 -14.79 -8.21
C ARG A 15 1.95 -13.69 -8.70
N ASN A 16 0.92 -14.03 -9.48
CA ASN A 16 0.03 -13.03 -10.07
C ASN A 16 -1.03 -12.54 -9.08
N LYS A 17 -1.46 -13.41 -8.15
CA LYS A 17 -2.38 -13.02 -7.08
C LYS A 17 -1.76 -11.97 -6.16
N ASN A 18 -0.47 -12.10 -5.85
CA ASN A 18 0.24 -11.13 -5.01
C ASN A 18 0.33 -9.76 -5.68
N PHE A 19 0.58 -9.71 -7.00
CA PHE A 19 0.66 -8.46 -7.75
C PHE A 19 -0.69 -7.71 -7.77
N ILE A 20 -1.79 -8.43 -8.04
CA ILE A 20 -3.14 -7.84 -8.03
C ILE A 20 -3.51 -7.35 -6.63
N ALA A 21 -3.19 -8.12 -5.58
CA ALA A 21 -3.42 -7.72 -4.20
C ALA A 21 -2.60 -6.50 -3.78
N ASP A 22 -1.34 -6.40 -4.24
CA ASP A 22 -0.48 -5.23 -4.00
C ASP A 22 -1.04 -3.97 -4.67
N ASP A 23 -1.58 -4.08 -5.90
CA ASP A 23 -2.22 -2.97 -6.60
C ASP A 23 -3.53 -2.53 -5.91
N GLU A 24 -4.38 -3.46 -5.48
CA GLU A 24 -5.60 -3.14 -4.72
C GLU A 24 -5.29 -2.46 -3.38
N ASN A 25 -4.28 -2.95 -2.67
CA ASN A 25 -3.81 -2.34 -1.43
C ASN A 25 -3.23 -0.94 -1.67
N PHE A 26 -2.49 -0.74 -2.76
CA PHE A 26 -1.97 0.57 -3.14
C PHE A 26 -3.10 1.56 -3.45
N ILE A 27 -4.11 1.15 -4.21
CA ILE A 27 -5.28 1.99 -4.52
C ILE A 27 -6.02 2.37 -3.23
N ALA A 28 -6.27 1.40 -2.35
CA ALA A 28 -6.94 1.65 -1.07
C ALA A 28 -6.13 2.63 -0.20
N LEU A 29 -4.80 2.51 -0.20
CA LEU A 29 -3.92 3.43 0.53
C LEU A 29 -3.99 4.85 -0.04
N VAL A 30 -3.96 5.01 -1.37
CA VAL A 30 -4.14 6.32 -2.02
C VAL A 30 -5.49 6.94 -1.68
N GLN A 31 -6.58 6.15 -1.67
CA GLN A 31 -7.90 6.62 -1.28
C GLN A 31 -7.92 7.15 0.16
N VAL A 32 -7.38 6.38 1.12
CA VAL A 32 -7.29 6.81 2.53
C VAL A 32 -6.53 8.13 2.66
N LEU A 33 -5.45 8.32 1.91
CA LEU A 33 -4.65 9.55 1.96
C LEU A 33 -5.33 10.74 1.29
N LYS A 34 -6.24 10.51 0.33
CA LYS A 34 -7.08 11.55 -0.25
C LYS A 34 -8.21 11.98 0.69
N GLU A 35 -8.75 11.04 1.46
CA GLU A 35 -9.87 11.29 2.37
C GLU A 35 -9.44 11.81 3.75
N ASN A 36 -8.17 11.63 4.13
CA ASN A 36 -7.67 11.97 5.44
C ASN A 36 -6.36 12.76 5.39
N ASP A 37 -6.49 14.10 5.44
CA ASP A 37 -5.37 15.02 5.42
C ASP A 37 -4.39 14.84 6.60
N GLN A 38 -4.86 14.39 7.76
CA GLN A 38 -3.98 14.16 8.92
C GLN A 38 -3.04 12.98 8.69
N ILE A 39 -3.52 11.93 8.02
CA ILE A 39 -2.68 10.79 7.65
C ILE A 39 -1.71 11.22 6.55
N ARG A 40 -2.18 11.99 5.55
CA ARG A 40 -1.34 12.54 4.48
C ARG A 40 -0.21 13.41 5.01
N SER A 41 -0.52 14.38 5.87
CA SER A 41 0.47 15.30 6.45
C SER A 41 1.51 14.58 7.31
N ARG A 42 1.17 13.40 7.85
CA ARG A 42 2.09 12.57 8.61
C ARG A 42 2.93 11.65 7.73
N ILE A 43 2.37 11.13 6.64
CA ILE A 43 3.05 10.16 5.78
C ILE A 43 4.04 10.81 4.82
N GLU A 44 3.69 11.96 4.25
CA GLU A 44 4.52 12.65 3.26
C GLU A 44 5.94 12.98 3.77
N PRO A 45 6.14 13.56 4.96
CA PRO A 45 7.49 13.82 5.47
C PRO A 45 8.25 12.52 5.72
N ILE A 46 7.59 11.45 6.18
CA ILE A 46 8.21 10.12 6.37
C ILE A 46 8.69 9.58 5.03
N LEU A 47 7.85 9.62 4.00
CA LEU A 47 8.19 9.12 2.66
C LEU A 47 9.31 9.91 1.98
N SER A 48 9.49 11.18 2.35
CA SER A 48 10.55 12.05 1.82
C SER A 48 11.93 11.78 2.44
N LEU A 49 12.03 10.96 3.49
CA LEU A 49 13.31 10.55 4.10
C LEU A 49 14.07 9.57 3.20
N ASP A 50 15.37 9.45 3.42
CA ASP A 50 16.16 8.37 2.82
C ASP A 50 15.66 6.99 3.31
N LYS A 51 16.09 5.93 2.61
CA LYS A 51 15.62 4.57 2.83
C LYS A 51 15.73 4.11 4.28
N PHE A 52 16.83 4.39 4.96
CA PHE A 52 17.04 3.91 6.33
C PHE A 52 16.11 4.66 7.28
N ASN A 53 16.12 5.99 7.22
CA ASN A 53 15.31 6.84 8.10
C ASN A 53 13.80 6.66 7.86
N ARG A 54 13.36 6.52 6.60
CA ARG A 54 11.96 6.21 6.27
C ARG A 54 11.50 4.91 6.91
N LYS A 55 12.27 3.82 6.76
CA LYS A 55 11.90 2.51 7.32
C LYS A 55 11.88 2.55 8.84
N SER A 56 12.83 3.24 9.46
CA SER A 56 12.86 3.42 10.91
C SER A 56 11.60 4.17 11.40
N ALA A 57 11.34 5.36 10.85
CA ALA A 57 10.19 6.18 11.23
C ALA A 57 8.85 5.47 10.97
N LEU A 58 8.72 4.78 9.83
CA LEU A 58 7.52 4.02 9.49
C LEU A 58 7.29 2.86 10.46
N ASN A 59 8.33 2.09 10.80
CA ASN A 59 8.20 1.03 11.81
C ASN A 59 7.79 1.58 13.17
N THR A 60 8.40 2.67 13.64
CA THR A 60 8.01 3.32 14.89
C THR A 60 6.54 3.74 14.86
N TRP A 61 6.07 4.30 13.75
CA TRP A 61 4.68 4.70 13.61
C TRP A 61 3.72 3.50 13.55
N LEU A 62 4.08 2.42 12.84
CA LEU A 62 3.31 1.18 12.81
C LEU A 62 3.16 0.57 14.20
N GLU A 63 4.21 0.58 15.02
CA GLU A 63 4.13 0.15 16.42
C GLU A 63 3.18 1.03 17.22
N GLN A 64 3.27 2.36 17.09
CA GLN A 64 2.34 3.28 17.75
C GLN A 64 0.88 2.99 17.37
N LEU A 65 0.61 2.72 16.08
CA LEU A 65 -0.73 2.36 15.62
C LEU A 65 -1.19 1.00 16.19
N ARG A 66 -0.29 0.02 16.35
CA ARG A 66 -0.58 -1.25 17.02
C ARG A 66 -0.95 -1.04 18.48
N PHE A 67 -0.18 -0.23 19.21
CA PHE A 67 -0.48 0.14 20.60
C PHE A 67 -1.82 0.87 20.74
N GLN A 68 -2.17 1.71 19.77
CA GLN A 68 -3.46 2.41 19.70
C GLN A 68 -4.61 1.54 19.20
N GLN A 69 -4.38 0.23 18.98
CA GLN A 69 -5.37 -0.72 18.47
C GLN A 69 -6.00 -0.30 17.14
N ALA A 70 -5.22 0.35 16.27
CA ALA A 70 -5.68 0.71 14.93
C ALA A 70 -6.06 -0.56 14.14
N PRO A 71 -6.98 -0.46 13.16
CA PRO A 71 -7.43 -1.61 12.38
C PRO A 71 -6.26 -2.34 11.70
N LYS A 72 -6.20 -3.68 11.84
CA LYS A 72 -5.12 -4.49 11.26
C LYS A 72 -4.97 -4.29 9.76
N LYS A 73 -6.08 -4.10 9.03
CA LYS A 73 -6.08 -3.81 7.60
C LYS A 73 -5.34 -2.50 7.30
N PHE A 74 -5.58 -1.45 8.09
CA PHE A 74 -4.91 -0.16 7.93
C PHE A 74 -3.41 -0.26 8.21
N ILE A 75 -3.01 -0.96 9.27
CA ILE A 75 -1.60 -1.24 9.58
C ILE A 75 -0.95 -2.04 8.44
N GLY A 76 -1.66 -3.02 7.87
CA GLY A 76 -1.20 -3.80 6.72
C GLY A 76 -0.93 -2.93 5.49
N LEU A 77 -1.88 -2.05 5.13
CA LEU A 77 -1.72 -1.11 4.02
C LEU A 77 -0.48 -0.20 4.21
N LEU A 78 -0.29 0.36 5.41
CA LEU A 78 0.87 1.19 5.69
C LEU A 78 2.19 0.41 5.69
N SER A 79 2.17 -0.88 6.08
CA SER A 79 3.36 -1.72 6.08
C SER A 79 3.94 -1.96 4.68
N CYS A 80 3.11 -1.89 3.63
CA CYS A 80 3.58 -1.96 2.24
C CYS A 80 4.58 -0.85 1.89
N LEU A 81 4.56 0.29 2.61
CA LEU A 81 5.49 1.41 2.41
C LEU A 81 6.91 1.15 2.95
N LEU A 82 7.13 0.00 3.59
CA LEU A 82 8.47 -0.49 3.89
C LEU A 82 9.20 -0.96 2.61
N ASP A 83 8.46 -1.28 1.55
CA ASP A 83 9.01 -1.52 0.22
C ASP A 83 9.41 -0.18 -0.45
N ASP A 84 10.62 -0.15 -1.03
CA ASP A 84 11.16 1.08 -1.62
C ASP A 84 10.43 1.51 -2.88
N ASN A 85 9.94 0.56 -3.68
CA ASN A 85 9.24 0.85 -4.93
C ASN A 85 7.85 1.41 -4.63
N ILE A 86 7.13 0.79 -3.68
CA ILE A 86 5.80 1.25 -3.27
C ILE A 86 5.90 2.66 -2.64
N ALA A 87 6.86 2.88 -1.74
CA ALA A 87 7.09 4.20 -1.13
C ALA A 87 7.36 5.30 -2.16
N LYS A 88 8.22 5.03 -3.16
CA LYS A 88 8.51 5.98 -4.24
C LYS A 88 7.29 6.28 -5.10
N LYS A 89 6.56 5.25 -5.51
CA LYS A 89 5.31 5.40 -6.28
C LYS A 89 4.31 6.26 -5.51
N LEU A 90 4.12 5.99 -4.22
CA LEU A 90 3.17 6.75 -3.42
C LEU A 90 3.59 8.22 -3.25
N LEU A 91 4.88 8.48 -2.97
CA LEU A 91 5.38 9.83 -2.83
C LEU A 91 5.19 10.66 -4.10
N HIS A 92 5.35 10.02 -5.27
CA HIS A 92 5.07 10.66 -6.56
C HIS A 92 3.59 11.06 -6.67
N VAL A 93 2.67 10.13 -6.38
CA VAL A 93 1.22 10.38 -6.42
C VAL A 93 0.78 11.46 -5.42
N ILE A 94 1.43 11.57 -4.26
CA ILE A 94 1.10 12.60 -3.25
C ILE A 94 1.53 14.01 -3.71
N LYS A 95 2.57 14.11 -4.54
CA LYS A 95 3.16 15.39 -4.96
C LYS A 95 2.64 15.91 -6.31
N GLU A 96 1.92 15.07 -7.06
CA GLU A 96 1.08 15.51 -8.18
C GLU A 96 -0.22 16.16 -7.68
#